data_AF-A0AB35R848-F1
#
_entry.id   AF-A0AB35R848-F1
#
_cell.length_a   1.000
_cell.length_b   1.000
_cell.length_c   1.000
_cell.angle_alpha   90.00
_cell.angle_beta   90.00
_cell.angle_gamma   90.00
#
_symmetry.space_group_name_H-M   'P 1'
#
loop_
_entity.id
_entity.type
_entity.pdbx_description
1 polymer ?
#
loop_
_entity_poly.entity_id
_entity_poly.type
_entity_poly.pdbx_seq_one_letter_code
_entity_poly.pdbx_strand_id
1 'polypeptide(L)'
;MNLICAMSRPPVLMLLCLLAGCKTHLDPVSYSPDYAAITRADGRVELVPQACVQPAAQDEIGVGEDFQPLLPPGCASNLILLQMVEQRVDVMHGRDTGPVMAAPVGRAAQVYIDGYDREELRRRQAEQQASTDTQEAR
;
A
#
# COMPACT_ATOMS: atom_id res chain seq x y z
N MET A 1 34.11 51.20 -0.19
CA MET A 1 34.03 49.77 0.16
C MET A 1 32.62 49.48 0.64
N ASN A 2 31.87 48.74 -0.18
CA ASN A 2 30.45 48.48 -0.03
C ASN A 2 30.20 47.46 1.09
N LEU A 3 29.50 47.86 2.15
CA LEU A 3 28.89 46.92 3.09
C LEU A 3 27.37 47.10 3.01
N ILE A 4 26.78 46.38 2.06
CA ILE A 4 25.33 46.20 1.97
C ILE A 4 24.97 45.19 3.07
N CYS A 5 24.50 45.71 4.20
CA CYS A 5 23.88 44.91 5.26
C CYS A 5 22.49 44.48 4.74
N ALA A 6 22.48 43.39 3.97
CA ALA A 6 21.26 42.84 3.40
C ALA A 6 20.39 42.26 4.52
N MET A 7 19.24 42.90 4.69
CA MET A 7 18.12 42.55 5.55
C MET A 7 17.99 41.05 5.80
N SER A 8 18.31 40.63 7.02
CA SER A 8 17.87 39.36 7.58
C SER A 8 16.35 39.31 7.50
N ARG A 9 15.81 38.38 6.70
CA ARG A 9 14.39 38.01 6.66
C ARG A 9 14.21 36.78 7.58
N PRO A 10 14.07 36.96 8.91
CA PRO A 10 13.84 35.85 9.83
C PRO A 10 12.54 35.06 9.58
N PRO A 11 11.43 35.61 9.03
CA PRO A 11 10.20 34.81 8.89
C PRO A 11 10.30 33.75 7.79
N VAL A 12 11.14 33.95 6.77
CA VAL A 12 11.29 33.00 5.66
C VAL A 12 12.05 31.75 6.12
N LEU A 13 13.11 31.93 6.91
CA LEU A 13 13.89 30.82 7.47
C LEU A 13 13.04 29.99 8.44
N MET A 14 12.23 30.64 9.28
CA MET A 14 11.28 29.97 10.17
C MET A 14 10.22 29.18 9.39
N LEU A 15 9.65 29.76 8.33
CA LEU A 15 8.67 29.09 7.47
C LEU A 15 9.27 27.86 6.76
N LEU A 16 10.52 27.94 6.30
CA LEU A 16 11.26 26.83 5.71
C LEU A 16 11.53 25.69 6.72
N CYS A 17 11.85 26.01 7.97
CA CYS A 17 12.01 25.01 9.02
C CYS A 17 10.68 24.30 9.37
N LEU A 18 9.55 25.01 9.32
CA LEU A 18 8.23 24.42 9.54
C LEU A 18 7.82 23.43 8.44
N LEU A 19 8.28 23.63 7.20
CA LEU A 19 8.03 22.73 6.07
C LEU A 19 8.96 21.50 6.03
N ALA A 20 10.11 21.56 6.71
CA ALA A 20 11.07 20.46 6.77
C ALA A 20 10.72 19.37 7.81
N GLY A 21 9.70 19.60 8.66
CA GLY A 21 9.28 18.69 9.73
C GLY A 21 8.30 17.58 9.33
N CYS A 22 7.85 17.55 8.07
CA CYS A 22 6.99 16.46 7.61
C CYS A 22 7.81 15.18 7.45
N LYS A 23 7.69 14.25 8.39
CA LYS A 23 8.11 12.87 8.19
C LYS A 23 7.21 12.28 7.09
N THR A 24 7.60 12.43 5.82
CA THR A 24 6.81 12.01 4.65
C THR A 24 6.77 10.50 4.45
N HIS A 25 7.44 9.75 5.32
CA HIS A 25 7.50 8.30 5.27
C HIS A 25 7.22 7.74 6.67
N LEU A 26 6.25 6.83 6.76
CA LEU A 26 6.07 6.00 7.94
C LEU A 26 7.31 5.12 8.10
N ASP A 27 7.81 4.95 9.32
CA ASP A 27 8.89 3.99 9.53
C ASP A 27 8.41 2.60 9.07
N PRO A 28 9.24 1.85 8.33
CA PRO A 28 8.87 0.50 7.92
C PRO A 28 8.63 -0.35 9.17
N VAL A 29 7.65 -1.26 9.08
CA VAL A 29 7.39 -2.24 10.13
C VAL A 29 8.67 -3.04 10.43
N SER A 30 8.96 -3.25 11.72
CA SER A 30 10.21 -3.88 12.17
C SER A 30 10.22 -5.42 12.02
N TYR A 31 9.16 -6.01 11.48
CA TYR A 31 9.01 -7.45 11.27
C TYR A 31 8.84 -7.78 9.79
N SER A 32 9.29 -8.98 9.39
CA SER A 32 9.16 -9.44 8.00
C SER A 32 7.68 -9.60 7.61
N PRO A 33 7.26 -9.06 6.45
CA PRO A 33 5.92 -9.27 5.89
C PRO A 33 5.80 -10.59 5.12
N ASP A 34 6.86 -11.40 5.05
CA ASP A 34 6.94 -12.56 4.17
C ASP A 34 6.22 -13.79 4.75
N TYR A 35 5.97 -14.76 3.87
CA TYR A 35 5.33 -16.02 4.19
C TYR A 35 6.19 -17.19 3.74
N ALA A 36 6.16 -18.27 4.53
CA ALA A 36 6.90 -19.50 4.25
C ALA A 36 5.93 -20.68 4.23
N ALA A 37 6.17 -21.61 3.30
CA ALA A 37 5.47 -22.89 3.26
C ALA A 37 6.19 -23.87 4.21
N ILE A 38 5.49 -24.33 5.23
CA ILE A 38 5.99 -25.33 6.18
C ILE A 38 5.25 -26.65 6.00
N THR A 39 5.96 -27.75 6.10
CA THR A 39 5.37 -29.10 6.17
C THR A 39 5.05 -29.42 7.62
N ARG A 40 3.77 -29.52 7.96
CA ARG A 40 3.31 -29.94 9.29
C ARG A 40 3.58 -31.44 9.49
N ALA A 41 3.57 -31.88 10.75
CA ALA A 41 3.80 -33.28 11.14
C ALA A 41 2.81 -34.28 10.51
N ASP A 42 1.65 -33.81 10.06
CA ASP A 42 0.65 -34.59 9.32
C ASP A 42 0.94 -34.69 7.81
N GLY A 43 2.08 -34.15 7.36
CA GLY A 43 2.52 -34.14 5.96
C GLY A 43 1.86 -33.04 5.11
N ARG A 44 0.99 -32.20 5.67
CA ARG A 44 0.32 -31.12 4.93
C ARG A 44 1.25 -29.92 4.83
N VAL A 45 1.31 -29.31 3.63
CA VAL A 45 1.99 -28.04 3.43
C VAL A 45 1.04 -26.91 3.83
N GLU A 46 1.46 -26.10 4.79
CA GLU A 46 0.72 -24.94 5.28
C GLU A 46 1.55 -23.68 5.10
N LEU A 47 0.90 -22.62 4.62
CA LEU A 47 1.51 -21.30 4.52
C LEU A 47 1.41 -20.59 5.86
N VAL A 48 2.53 -20.13 6.41
CA VAL A 48 2.62 -19.39 7.67
C VAL A 48 3.43 -18.11 7.50
N PRO A 49 3.16 -17.05 8.29
CA PRO A 49 4.02 -15.86 8.30
C PRO A 49 5.43 -16.22 8.76
N GLN A 50 6.46 -15.64 8.13
CA GLN A 50 7.84 -15.85 8.53
C GLN A 50 8.12 -15.30 9.94
N ALA A 51 7.40 -14.26 10.35
CA ALA A 51 7.41 -13.76 11.72
C ALA A 51 7.03 -14.82 12.77
N CYS A 52 6.21 -15.82 12.43
CA CYS A 52 5.83 -16.89 13.35
C CYS A 52 6.89 -17.98 13.52
N VAL A 53 7.90 -18.02 12.63
CA VAL A 53 9.02 -18.97 12.69
C VAL A 53 10.15 -18.42 13.58
N GLN A 54 10.11 -17.14 13.92
CA GLN A 54 11.07 -16.51 14.82
C GLN A 54 10.91 -17.05 16.25
N PRO A 55 12.00 -17.08 17.04
CA PRO A 55 11.92 -17.46 18.44
C PRO A 55 10.92 -16.56 19.17
N ALA A 56 10.14 -17.15 20.07
CA ALA A 56 9.23 -16.40 20.92
C ALA A 56 10.00 -15.36 21.75
N ALA A 57 9.31 -14.31 22.18
CA ALA A 57 9.91 -13.29 23.04
C ALA A 57 10.53 -13.95 24.28
N GLN A 58 11.72 -13.49 24.66
CA GLN A 58 12.42 -13.98 25.84
C GLN A 58 11.95 -13.20 27.08
N ASP A 59 12.09 -13.82 28.26
CA ASP A 59 11.80 -13.16 29.53
C ASP A 59 12.92 -12.17 29.88
N GLU A 60 12.83 -10.96 29.32
CA GLU A 60 13.82 -9.90 29.55
C GLU A 60 13.75 -9.32 30.98
N ILE A 61 12.62 -9.49 31.67
CA ILE A 61 12.34 -8.88 32.98
C ILE A 61 12.53 -9.90 34.13
N GLY A 62 12.70 -11.19 33.82
CA GLY A 62 12.98 -12.23 34.80
C GLY A 62 11.77 -12.61 35.66
N VAL A 63 10.58 -12.60 35.06
CA VAL A 63 9.31 -12.98 35.71
C VAL A 63 9.27 -14.48 36.04
N GLY A 64 10.16 -15.28 35.43
CA GLY A 64 10.41 -16.67 35.83
C GLY A 64 9.26 -17.60 35.50
N GLU A 65 8.73 -18.29 36.51
CA GLU A 65 7.72 -19.35 36.36
C GLU A 65 6.34 -18.86 35.88
N ASP A 66 6.05 -17.57 35.99
CA ASP A 66 4.84 -16.93 35.45
C ASP A 66 5.02 -16.39 34.01
N PHE A 67 6.20 -16.58 33.40
CA PHE A 67 6.46 -16.07 32.06
C PHE A 67 5.73 -16.88 30.99
N GLN A 68 4.74 -16.24 30.35
CA GLN A 68 4.10 -16.80 29.17
C GLN A 68 4.75 -16.23 27.90
N PRO A 69 5.39 -17.05 27.04
CA PRO A 69 6.06 -16.56 25.85
C PRO A 69 5.05 -15.92 24.91
N LEU A 70 5.21 -14.61 24.66
CA LEU A 70 4.42 -13.89 23.67
C LEU A 70 4.85 -14.32 22.26
N LEU A 71 3.88 -14.31 21.35
CA LEU A 71 4.17 -14.46 19.92
C LEU A 71 5.17 -13.38 19.47
N PRO A 72 6.09 -13.71 18.55
CA PRO A 72 6.97 -12.72 17.96
C PRO A 72 6.19 -11.56 17.32
N PRO A 73 6.76 -10.35 17.29
CA PRO A 73 6.13 -9.21 16.65
C PRO A 73 5.81 -9.53 15.19
N GLY A 74 4.60 -9.19 14.75
CA GLY A 74 4.11 -9.45 13.40
C GLY A 74 3.50 -10.84 13.19
N CYS A 75 3.74 -11.83 14.06
CA CYS A 75 3.15 -13.17 13.87
C CYS A 75 1.63 -13.13 13.92
N ALA A 76 1.04 -12.64 15.01
CA ALA A 76 -0.42 -12.57 15.16
C ALA A 76 -1.07 -11.71 14.06
N SER A 77 -0.48 -10.56 13.75
CA SER A 77 -1.00 -9.64 12.72
C SER A 77 -0.99 -10.28 11.34
N ASN A 78 0.15 -10.81 10.89
CA ASN A 78 0.26 -11.40 9.55
C ASN A 78 -0.56 -12.69 9.42
N LEU A 79 -0.80 -13.41 10.53
CA LEU A 79 -1.64 -14.60 10.56
C LEU A 79 -3.12 -14.25 10.41
N ILE A 80 -3.59 -13.17 11.05
CA ILE A 80 -4.93 -12.61 10.83
C ILE A 80 -5.08 -12.14 9.38
N LEU A 81 -4.09 -11.43 8.83
CA LEU A 81 -4.08 -11.03 7.42
C LEU A 81 -4.23 -12.23 6.50
N LEU A 82 -3.49 -13.32 6.77
CA LEU A 82 -3.56 -14.54 5.96
C LEU A 82 -4.92 -15.23 6.02
N GLN A 83 -5.66 -15.08 7.12
CA GLN A 83 -7.03 -15.61 7.25
C GLN A 83 -8.06 -14.80 6.44
N MET A 84 -7.75 -13.55 6.09
CA MET A 84 -8.62 -12.69 5.29
C MET A 84 -8.38 -12.82 3.78
N VAL A 85 -7.32 -13.52 3.36
CA VAL A 85 -7.01 -13.73 1.94
C VAL A 85 -8.00 -14.73 1.33
N GLU A 86 -8.52 -14.40 0.14
CA GLU A 86 -9.41 -15.28 -0.62
C GLU A 86 -8.73 -16.61 -0.99
N GLN A 87 -7.54 -16.54 -1.61
CA GLN A 87 -6.75 -17.71 -1.98
C GLN A 87 -5.32 -17.58 -1.48
N ARG A 88 -4.91 -18.48 -0.57
CA ARG A 88 -3.60 -18.40 0.09
C ARG A 88 -2.40 -18.50 -0.86
N VAL A 89 -2.55 -19.17 -1.99
CA VAL A 89 -1.48 -19.30 -2.99
C VAL A 89 -1.13 -17.97 -3.65
N ASP A 90 -2.11 -17.05 -3.73
CA ASP A 90 -1.96 -15.72 -4.35
C ASP A 90 -1.04 -14.82 -3.53
N VAL A 91 -0.84 -15.11 -2.23
CA VAL A 91 0.11 -14.38 -1.38
C VAL A 91 1.55 -14.58 -1.86
N MET A 92 1.86 -15.76 -2.40
CA MET A 92 3.21 -16.11 -2.84
C MET A 92 3.46 -15.77 -4.31
N HIS A 93 2.45 -15.93 -5.16
CA HIS A 93 2.62 -15.83 -6.61
C HIS A 93 1.92 -14.61 -7.22
N GLY A 94 1.09 -13.92 -6.44
CA GLY A 94 0.14 -12.94 -6.98
C GLY A 94 -0.90 -13.61 -7.88
N ARG A 95 -1.67 -12.78 -8.57
CA ARG A 95 -2.56 -13.20 -9.65
C ARG A 95 -2.31 -12.35 -10.87
N ASP A 96 -2.52 -12.96 -12.03
CA ASP A 96 -2.68 -12.19 -13.25
C ASP A 96 -3.91 -11.30 -13.13
N THR A 97 -3.69 -9.98 -13.20
CA THR A 97 -4.73 -8.96 -13.15
C THR A 97 -5.45 -8.76 -14.49
N GLY A 98 -5.09 -9.57 -15.49
CA GLY A 98 -5.60 -9.48 -16.86
C GLY A 98 -4.98 -8.35 -17.67
N PRO A 99 -5.50 -8.09 -18.89
CA PRO A 99 -5.01 -7.00 -19.72
C PRO A 99 -5.21 -5.65 -19.02
N VAL A 100 -4.21 -4.76 -19.14
CA VAL A 100 -4.28 -3.42 -18.54
C VAL A 100 -5.48 -2.67 -19.12
N MET A 101 -6.39 -2.28 -18.24
CA MET A 101 -7.61 -1.54 -18.58
C MET A 101 -7.32 -0.05 -18.84
N ALA A 102 -6.40 0.25 -19.76
CA ALA A 102 -5.89 1.59 -20.01
C ALA A 102 -6.98 2.59 -20.45
N ALA A 103 -7.86 2.18 -21.38
CA ALA A 103 -8.92 3.06 -21.89
C ALA A 103 -9.97 3.44 -20.83
N PRO A 104 -10.60 2.52 -20.08
CA PRO A 104 -11.58 2.89 -19.05
C PRO A 104 -10.94 3.58 -17.84
N VAL A 105 -9.73 3.19 -17.42
CA VAL A 105 -9.02 3.89 -16.35
C VAL A 105 -8.65 5.30 -16.77
N GLY A 106 -8.19 5.49 -18.02
CA GLY A 106 -7.90 6.80 -18.60
C GLY A 106 -9.13 7.70 -18.64
N ARG A 107 -10.30 7.18 -19.06
CA ARG A 107 -11.57 7.94 -19.03
C ARG A 107 -12.00 8.30 -17.62
N ALA A 108 -11.85 7.39 -16.65
CA ALA A 108 -12.17 7.68 -15.26
C ALA A 108 -11.24 8.76 -14.67
N ALA A 109 -9.95 8.69 -14.97
CA ALA A 109 -8.97 9.70 -14.58
C ALA A 109 -9.28 11.07 -15.21
N GLN A 110 -9.66 11.08 -16.49
CA GLN A 110 -10.02 12.31 -17.19
C GLN A 110 -11.19 13.05 -16.53
N VAL A 111 -12.22 12.33 -16.07
CA VAL A 111 -13.34 12.93 -15.33
C VAL A 111 -12.85 13.64 -14.06
N TYR A 112 -11.89 13.05 -13.36
CA TYR A 112 -11.33 13.60 -12.13
C TYR A 112 -10.42 14.81 -12.40
N ILE A 113 -9.56 14.72 -13.42
CA ILE A 113 -8.60 15.76 -13.78
C ILE A 113 -9.30 16.98 -14.40
N ASP A 114 -10.22 16.74 -15.34
CA ASP A 114 -10.87 17.80 -16.10
C ASP A 114 -12.13 18.33 -15.38
N GLY A 115 -12.57 17.68 -14.30
CA GLY A 115 -13.71 18.12 -13.48
C GLY A 115 -15.06 18.10 -14.20
N TYR A 116 -15.19 17.29 -15.26
CA TYR A 116 -16.42 17.23 -16.05
C TYR A 116 -17.61 16.77 -15.21
N ASP A 117 -18.74 17.46 -15.38
CA ASP A 117 -20.02 17.00 -14.87
C ASP A 117 -20.42 15.69 -15.59
N ARG A 118 -20.99 14.76 -14.82
CA ARG A 118 -21.31 13.39 -15.28
C ARG A 118 -22.27 13.41 -16.46
N GLU A 119 -23.16 14.40 -16.52
CA GLU A 119 -24.11 14.61 -17.62
C GLU A 119 -23.41 14.97 -18.94
N GLU A 120 -22.38 15.81 -18.89
CA GLU A 120 -21.63 16.23 -20.09
C GLU A 120 -20.78 15.09 -20.64
N LEU A 121 -20.25 14.25 -19.76
CA LEU A 121 -19.53 13.04 -20.14
C LEU A 121 -20.42 12.02 -20.86
N ARG A 122 -21.65 11.81 -20.36
CA ARG A 122 -22.64 10.94 -21.03
C ARG A 122 -23.00 11.45 -22.41
N ARG A 123 -23.14 12.77 -22.58
CA ARG A 123 -23.46 13.37 -23.88
C ARG A 123 -22.35 13.11 -24.91
N ARG A 124 -21.09 13.33 -24.52
CA ARG A 124 -19.94 13.06 -25.40
C ARG A 124 -19.76 11.57 -25.71
N GLN A 125 -20.04 10.68 -24.75
CA GLN A 125 -20.01 9.23 -25.01
C GLN A 125 -21.08 8.81 -26.02
N ALA A 126 -22.30 9.35 -25.92
CA ALA A 126 -23.35 9.09 -26.89
C ALA A 126 -22.99 9.63 -28.29
N GLU A 127 -22.39 10.82 -28.36
CA GLU A 127 -21.88 11.40 -29.61
C GLU A 127 -20.76 10.53 -30.22
N GLN A 128 -19.82 10.04 -29.40
CA GLN A 128 -18.75 9.14 -29.84
C GLN A 128 -19.29 7.80 -30.35
N GLN A 129 -20.21 7.16 -29.60
CA GLN A 129 -20.83 5.89 -30.01
C GLN A 129 -21.58 6.02 -31.33
N ALA A 130 -22.36 7.10 -31.50
CA ALA A 130 -23.05 7.38 -32.76
C ALA A 130 -22.06 7.57 -33.93
N SER A 131 -20.90 8.19 -33.68
CA SER A 131 -19.86 8.38 -34.69
C SER A 131 -19.13 7.09 -35.07
N THR A 132 -18.88 6.18 -34.13
CA THR A 132 -18.30 4.86 -34.41
C THR A 132 -19.30 3.95 -35.15
N ASP A 133 -20.57 3.91 -34.75
CA ASP A 133 -21.60 3.11 -35.43
C ASP A 133 -21.79 3.54 -36.89
N THR A 134 -21.75 4.85 -37.17
CA THR A 134 -21.82 5.38 -38.55
C THR A 134 -20.56 5.09 -39.36
N GLN A 135 -19.40 4.90 -38.72
CA GLN A 135 -18.18 4.46 -39.39
C GLN A 135 -18.18 2.96 -39.67
N GLU A 136 -18.73 2.12 -38.79
CA GLU A 136 -18.81 0.67 -38.98
C GLU A 136 -19.91 0.26 -39.98
N ALA A 137 -20.96 1.08 -40.15
CA ALA A 137 -22.05 0.84 -41.10
C ALA A 137 -21.72 1.18 -42.57
N ARG A 138 -20.48 1.60 -42.87
CA ARG A 138 -20.05 2.07 -44.20
C ARG A 138 -18.95 1.18 -44.77
#